data_AF-A0A6A6DAT8-F1
#
_entry.id   AF-A0A6A6DAT8-F1
#
_cell.length_a   1.000
_cell.length_b   1.000
_cell.length_c   1.000
_cell.angle_alpha   90.00
_cell.angle_beta   90.00
_cell.angle_gamma   90.00
#
_symmetry.space_group_name_H-M   'P 1'
#
loop_
_entity.id
_entity.type
_entity.pdbx_description
1 polymer ?
#
loop_
_entity_poly.entity_id
_entity_poly.type
_entity_poly.pdbx_seq_one_letter_code
_entity_poly.pdbx_strand_id
1 'polypeptide(L)'
;MERERAFLRLQQEIIQNSDDQTIFCWDAQVPALNSPGFDICGLLAPSPREFRFSYDYVLDKSFQAAEPYSMTNTGMRITGPLHQIGSDYRLVLRC
;
A
#
# COMPACT_ATOMS: atom_id res chain seq x y z
N MET A 1 12.09 -16.08 5.22
CA MET A 1 12.89 -15.28 6.18
C MET A 1 13.84 -14.26 5.53
N GLU A 2 14.92 -14.62 4.82
CA GLU A 2 15.82 -13.58 4.24
C GLU A 2 15.23 -12.89 3.00
N ARG A 3 14.56 -13.64 2.13
CA ARG A 3 13.91 -13.09 0.93
C ARG A 3 12.80 -12.10 1.27
N GLU A 4 11.97 -12.40 2.26
CA GLU A 4 10.91 -11.49 2.75
C GLU A 4 11.53 -10.22 3.35
N ARG A 5 12.57 -10.34 4.19
CA ARG A 5 13.28 -9.16 4.74
C ARG A 5 13.96 -8.33 3.66
N ALA A 6 14.54 -8.96 2.63
CA ALA A 6 15.09 -8.25 1.47
C ALA A 6 14.00 -7.50 0.70
N PHE A 7 12.83 -8.12 0.52
CA PHE A 7 11.70 -7.49 -0.13
C PHE A 7 11.12 -6.33 0.67
N LEU A 8 11.04 -6.44 2.00
CA LEU A 8 10.62 -5.33 2.87
C LEU A 8 11.58 -4.13 2.77
N ARG A 9 12.90 -4.38 2.79
CA ARG A 9 13.91 -3.33 2.59
C ARG A 9 13.77 -2.67 1.22
N LEU A 10 13.51 -3.45 0.18
CA LEU A 10 13.27 -2.91 -1.16
C LEU A 10 12.04 -1.99 -1.20
N GLN A 11 10.93 -2.42 -0.61
CA GLN A 11 9.73 -1.57 -0.52
C GLN A 11 10.02 -0.27 0.24
N GLN A 12 10.78 -0.33 1.34
CA GLN A 12 11.19 0.85 2.11
C GLN A 12 12.04 1.82 1.28
N GLU A 13 13.04 1.31 0.55
CA GLU A 13 13.86 2.13 -0.35
C GLU A 13 13.03 2.78 -1.46
N ILE A 14 12.09 2.05 -2.05
CA ILE A 14 11.16 2.62 -3.06
C ILE A 14 10.33 3.75 -2.42
N ILE A 15 9.76 3.53 -1.24
CA ILE A 15 8.95 4.54 -0.53
C ILE A 15 9.76 5.77 -0.14
N GLN A 16 11.05 5.61 0.17
CA GLN A 16 11.93 6.74 0.49
C GLN A 16 12.31 7.56 -0.75
N ASN A 17 12.35 6.93 -1.92
CA ASN A 17 12.89 7.53 -3.14
C ASN A 17 11.84 7.76 -4.25
N SER A 18 10.56 7.49 -3.99
CA SER A 18 9.45 7.60 -4.95
C SER A 18 8.17 8.04 -4.25
N ASP A 19 7.32 8.79 -4.96
CA ASP A 19 5.97 9.20 -4.56
C ASP A 19 4.87 8.39 -5.27
N ASP A 20 5.24 7.30 -5.95
CA ASP A 20 4.34 6.41 -6.67
C ASP A 20 3.55 5.50 -5.72
N GLN A 21 2.27 5.85 -5.54
CA GLN A 21 1.37 5.16 -4.61
C GLN A 21 0.98 3.75 -5.06
N THR A 22 1.32 3.33 -6.29
CA THR A 22 1.09 1.96 -6.77
C THR A 22 1.82 0.90 -5.92
N ILE A 23 2.86 1.30 -5.18
CA ILE A 23 3.56 0.42 -4.22
C ILE A 23 2.64 -0.12 -3.11
N PHE A 24 1.51 0.55 -2.84
CA PHE A 24 0.49 0.10 -1.87
C PHE A 24 -0.65 -0.70 -2.51
N CYS A 25 -0.70 -0.80 -3.84
CA CYS A 25 -1.81 -1.39 -4.57
C CYS A 25 -1.56 -2.90 -4.76
N TRP A 26 -1.59 -3.65 -3.67
CA TRP A 26 -1.45 -5.11 -3.60
C TRP A 26 -2.65 -5.73 -2.87
N ASP A 27 -2.89 -7.02 -3.12
CA ASP A 27 -3.98 -7.76 -2.47
C ASP A 27 -3.38 -8.79 -1.53
N ALA A 28 -3.80 -8.76 -0.26
CA ALA A 28 -3.47 -9.81 0.68
C ALA A 28 -4.22 -11.05 0.20
N GLN A 29 -3.51 -12.05 -0.34
CA GLN A 29 -4.10 -13.28 -0.90
C GLN A 29 -4.72 -14.20 0.19
N VAL A 30 -5.34 -13.60 1.20
CA VAL A 30 -6.04 -14.20 2.32
C VAL A 30 -7.51 -14.38 1.91
N PRO A 31 -8.13 -15.55 2.14
CA PRO A 31 -9.55 -15.72 1.86
C PRO A 31 -10.34 -14.83 2.82
N ALA A 32 -11.04 -13.82 2.27
CA ALA A 32 -12.10 -12.97 2.85
C ALA A 32 -11.93 -12.48 4.32
N LEU A 33 -12.33 -11.23 4.56
CA LEU A 33 -12.39 -10.53 5.87
C LEU A 33 -13.04 -11.31 7.04
N ASN A 34 -13.67 -12.45 6.78
CA ASN A 34 -14.43 -13.26 7.74
C ASN A 34 -13.79 -14.63 8.06
N SER A 35 -12.57 -14.91 7.58
CA SER A 35 -11.91 -16.19 7.89
C SER A 35 -11.21 -16.12 9.26
N PRO A 36 -11.36 -17.12 10.15
CA PRO A 36 -10.63 -17.18 11.41
C PRO A 36 -9.12 -17.22 11.11
N GLY A 37 -8.37 -16.23 11.61
CA GLY A 37 -6.96 -16.04 11.23
C GLY A 37 -6.74 -14.95 10.19
N PHE A 38 -7.62 -13.94 10.13
CA PHE A 38 -7.31 -12.68 9.45
C PHE A 38 -6.13 -12.01 10.16
N ASP A 39 -4.93 -12.42 9.78
CA ASP A 39 -3.70 -11.80 10.22
C ASP A 39 -3.75 -10.36 9.71
N ILE A 40 -3.76 -9.40 10.64
CA ILE A 40 -3.66 -7.98 10.33
C ILE A 40 -2.39 -7.78 9.50
N CYS A 41 -2.55 -7.67 8.19
CA CYS A 41 -1.44 -7.42 7.29
C CYS A 41 -1.07 -5.94 7.38
N GLY A 42 0.22 -5.67 7.58
CA GLY A 42 0.73 -4.30 7.60
C GLY A 42 0.59 -3.62 6.24
N LEU A 43 0.96 -2.35 6.16
CA LEU A 43 0.88 -1.55 4.93
C LEU A 43 1.76 -2.07 3.78
N LEU A 44 2.86 -2.75 4.11
CA LEU A 44 3.79 -3.32 3.13
C LEU A 44 3.48 -4.78 2.86
N ALA A 45 3.60 -5.18 1.60
CA ALA A 45 3.35 -6.54 1.19
C ALA A 45 4.39 -7.49 1.80
N PRO A 46 3.99 -8.63 2.40
CA PRO A 46 4.92 -9.61 2.96
C PRO A 46 5.80 -10.28 1.89
N SER A 47 5.32 -10.36 0.65
CA SER A 47 6.07 -10.96 -0.47
C SER A 47 5.67 -10.38 -1.83
N PRO A 48 6.50 -10.52 -2.87
CA PRO A 48 6.14 -10.12 -4.23
C PRO A 48 4.89 -10.82 -4.79
N ARG A 49 4.48 -11.95 -4.19
CA ARG A 49 3.31 -12.70 -4.65
C ARG A 49 2.03 -11.88 -4.50
N GLU A 50 1.93 -11.02 -3.49
CA GLU A 50 0.74 -10.20 -3.25
C GLU A 50 0.44 -9.24 -4.43
N PHE A 51 1.45 -8.92 -5.26
CA PHE A 51 1.30 -8.09 -6.45
C PHE A 51 0.80 -8.85 -7.69
N ARG A 52 0.50 -10.15 -7.59
CA ARG A 52 0.11 -10.99 -8.74
C ARG A 52 -1.06 -10.41 -9.54
N PHE A 53 -1.97 -9.70 -8.89
CA PHE A 53 -3.17 -9.11 -9.50
C PHE A 53 -3.10 -7.59 -9.60
N SER A 54 -1.93 -7.00 -9.39
CA SER A 54 -1.74 -5.54 -9.36
C SER A 54 -1.39 -4.91 -10.70
N TYR A 55 -1.50 -5.67 -11.80
CA TYR A 55 -0.96 -5.28 -13.10
C TYR A 55 -1.72 -4.11 -13.76
N ASP A 56 -2.96 -3.86 -13.34
CA ASP A 56 -3.80 -2.78 -13.88
C ASP A 56 -3.62 -1.45 -13.13
N TYR A 57 -2.94 -1.43 -11.99
CA TYR A 57 -2.72 -0.21 -11.22
C TYR A 57 -1.62 0.63 -11.85
N VAL A 58 -1.93 1.88 -12.18
CA VAL A 58 -1.01 2.85 -12.76
C VAL A 58 -1.15 4.19 -12.06
N LEU A 59 -0.04 4.91 -11.92
CA LEU A 59 -0.06 6.23 -11.32
C LEU A 59 -1.00 7.18 -12.09
N ASP A 60 -2.04 7.67 -11.42
CA ASP A 60 -2.91 8.69 -12.00
C ASP A 60 -2.24 10.06 -11.93
N LYS A 61 -1.69 10.48 -13.08
CA LYS A 61 -1.02 11.78 -13.26
C LYS A 61 -1.99 12.96 -13.35
N SER A 62 -3.30 12.72 -13.41
CA SER A 62 -4.32 13.77 -13.51
C SER A 62 -4.66 14.41 -12.17
N PHE A 63 -4.39 13.72 -11.05
CA PHE A 63 -4.53 14.31 -9.72
C PHE A 63 -3.54 15.48 -9.56
N GLN A 64 -4.07 16.65 -9.17
CA GLN A 64 -3.25 17.79 -8.75
C GLN A 64 -2.18 17.32 -7.75
N ALA A 65 -0.99 17.94 -7.81
CA ALA A 65 0.15 17.59 -6.97
C ALA A 65 -0.22 17.62 -5.48
N ALA A 66 -0.68 16.47 -4.97
CA ALA A 66 -0.79 16.22 -3.55
C ALA A 66 0.63 16.17 -2.98
N GLU A 67 0.79 16.52 -1.71
CA GLU A 67 2.08 16.33 -1.06
C GLU A 67 2.52 14.86 -1.22
N PRO A 68 3.78 14.61 -1.61
CA PRO A 68 4.33 13.28 -1.62
C PRO A 68 4.10 12.62 -0.26
N TYR A 69 3.80 11.33 -0.27
CA TYR A 69 3.84 10.60 0.99
C TYR A 69 5.27 10.59 1.53
N SER A 70 5.41 10.47 2.84
CA SER A 70 6.73 10.39 3.48
C SER A 70 6.78 9.30 4.54
N MET A 71 7.94 8.66 4.64
CA MET A 71 8.26 7.75 5.73
C MET A 71 8.94 8.55 6.85
N THR A 72 8.42 8.44 8.06
CA THR A 72 9.03 8.96 9.29
C THR A 72 9.55 7.80 10.13
N ASN A 73 10.37 8.10 11.13
CA ASN A 73 10.76 7.13 12.16
C ASN A 73 9.57 6.64 13.01
N THR A 74 8.39 7.27 12.87
CA THR A 74 7.16 6.92 13.57
C THR A 74 6.12 6.22 12.69
N GLY A 75 6.38 6.07 11.39
CA GLY A 75 5.45 5.42 10.46
C GLY A 75 5.38 6.15 9.14
N MET A 76 4.23 6.06 8.48
CA MET A 76 4.04 6.65 7.16
C MET A 76 3.00 7.76 7.21
N ARG A 77 3.28 8.87 6.54
CA ARG A 77 2.34 9.97 6.31
C ARG A 77 1.87 9.94 4.87
N ILE A 78 0.56 9.76 4.68
CA ILE A 78 -0.12 9.85 3.39
C ILE A 78 -1.28 10.82 3.55
N THR A 79 -1.46 11.71 2.57
CA THR A 79 -2.57 12.66 2.52
C THR A 79 -3.36 12.40 1.25
N GLY A 80 -4.69 12.41 1.34
CA GLY A 80 -5.56 12.23 0.20
C GLY A 80 -7.04 12.33 0.56
N PRO A 81 -7.93 12.25 -0.45
CA PRO A 81 -9.38 12.26 -0.23
C PRO A 81 -9.80 11.03 0.59
N LEU A 82 -10.60 11.29 1.63
CA LEU A 82 -11.18 10.24 2.47
C LEU A 82 -12.66 10.10 2.12
N HIS A 83 -13.06 8.92 1.68
CA HIS A 83 -14.45 8.60 1.37
C HIS A 83 -15.06 7.74 2.46
N GLN A 84 -16.22 8.16 2.97
CA GLN A 84 -17.00 7.36 3.89
C GLN A 84 -17.82 6.33 3.11
N ILE A 85 -17.70 5.05 3.47
CA ILE A 85 -18.45 3.94 2.89
C ILE A 85 -19.07 3.15 4.05
N GLY A 86 -20.35 3.42 4.32
CA GLY A 86 -21.03 2.89 5.51
C GLY A 86 -20.41 3.44 6.80
N SER A 87 -19.93 2.54 7.66
CA SER A 87 -19.20 2.88 8.89
C SER A 87 -17.71 3.16 8.67
N ASP A 88 -17.19 2.83 7.49
CA ASP A 88 -15.76 2.79 7.24
C ASP A 88 -15.30 4.03 6.47
N TYR A 89 -14.02 4.37 6.62
CA TYR A 89 -13.37 5.41 5.85
C TYR A 89 -12.28 4.79 4.98
N ARG A 90 -12.30 5.11 3.68
CA ARG A 90 -11.29 4.66 2.72
C ARG A 90 -10.52 5.85 2.18
N LEU A 91 -9.19 5.78 2.27
CA LEU A 91 -8.29 6.74 1.64
C LEU A 91 -8.15 6.38 0.16
N VAL A 92 -8.40 7.32 -0.73
CA VAL A 92 -8.20 7.13 -2.17
C VAL A 92 -6.73 7.40 -2.51
N LEU A 93 -6.10 6.40 -3.11
CA LEU A 93 -4.74 6.49 -3.65
C LEU A 93 -4.78 6.96 -5.11
N ARG A 94 -3.66 7.45 -5.62
CA ARG A 94 -3.44 7.81 -7.03
C ARG A 94 -2.99 6.60 -7.85
N CYS A 95 -3.67 5.48 -7.64
CA CYS A 95 -3.67 4.29 -8.49
C CYS A 95 -5.15 3.95 -8.78
#